data_AF-A0A7D3XWJ1-F1
#
_entry.id   AF-A0A7D3XWJ1-F1
#
_cell.length_a   1.000
_cell.length_b   1.000
_cell.length_c   1.000
_cell.angle_alpha   90.00
_cell.angle_beta   90.00
_cell.angle_gamma   90.00
#
_symmetry.space_group_name_H-M   'P 1'
#
loop_
_entity.id
_entity.type
_entity.pdbx_description
1 polymer ?
#
loop_
_entity_poly.entity_id
_entity_poly.type
_entity_poly.pdbx_seq_one_letter_code
_entity_poly.pdbx_strand_id
1 'polypeptide(L)'
;MKKICVACGVIFLILFESCHSNYLSTKLTLGDDLAFSPDSSSFIFLAKIDIFRRPTGIARFPDGGQSKYEFTDVAFYSFNLSDSSVTRVYDLNNTLLLCNDLNYNYADLELVGDSLLAFKIDFFEYALPFYLKRCVNHADSAKGYEVYNFLKSAYVLNIKNDKLYCIDSLEFAKINNKSKPNRRAREYVSYLTSVPLDAFGIDLENIWPDVKDDYVDYLVLKEGDERIRKSIISKICSCSNFDIDKIVNMMEKRREHLKRKDEKSIDYKDSLTYIYYNEYFNKIVPLLKECQNH
;
A
#
# COMPACT_ATOMS: atom_id res chain seq x y z
N MET A 1 -51.21 0.39 -15.47
CA MET A 1 -50.13 1.42 -15.47
C MET A 1 -49.32 1.51 -14.18
N LYS A 2 -49.84 1.21 -12.97
CA LYS A 2 -49.05 1.29 -11.71
C LYS A 2 -47.90 0.26 -11.55
N LYS A 3 -47.92 -0.86 -12.27
CA LYS A 3 -46.89 -1.92 -12.13
C LYS A 3 -45.56 -1.62 -12.87
N ILE A 4 -45.56 -0.71 -13.84
CA ILE A 4 -44.36 -0.39 -14.63
C ILE A 4 -43.45 0.60 -13.88
N CYS A 5 -43.99 1.53 -13.08
CA CYS A 5 -43.17 2.46 -12.29
C CYS A 5 -42.38 1.78 -11.15
N VAL A 6 -42.90 0.69 -10.56
CA VAL A 6 -42.20 -0.03 -9.48
C VAL A 6 -40.99 -0.80 -10.01
N ALA A 7 -41.08 -1.36 -11.23
CA ALA A 7 -39.96 -2.06 -11.86
C ALA A 7 -38.79 -1.12 -12.21
N CYS A 8 -39.07 0.10 -12.70
CA CYS A 8 -38.03 1.10 -12.97
C CYS A 8 -37.34 1.62 -11.70
N GLY A 9 -38.06 1.73 -10.57
CA GLY A 9 -37.49 2.17 -9.29
C GLY A 9 -36.52 1.16 -8.67
N VAL A 10 -36.81 -0.14 -8.79
CA VAL A 10 -35.92 -1.22 -8.30
C VAL A 10 -34.67 -1.36 -9.17
N ILE A 11 -34.77 -1.18 -10.49
CA ILE A 11 -33.62 -1.16 -11.40
C ILE A 11 -32.70 0.03 -11.11
N PHE A 12 -33.25 1.21 -10.78
CA PHE A 12 -32.44 2.36 -10.37
C PHE A 12 -31.72 2.16 -9.04
N LEU A 13 -32.31 1.42 -8.09
CA LEU A 13 -31.66 1.10 -6.81
C LEU A 13 -30.53 0.06 -6.95
N ILE A 14 -30.65 -0.90 -7.87
CA ILE A 14 -29.57 -1.86 -8.18
C ILE A 14 -28.37 -1.15 -8.84
N LEU A 15 -28.60 0.00 -9.50
CA LEU A 15 -27.54 0.83 -10.09
C LEU A 15 -26.76 1.68 -9.05
N PHE A 16 -27.17 1.68 -7.77
CA PHE A 16 -26.46 2.36 -6.69
C PHE A 16 -25.65 1.40 -5.79
N GLU A 17 -25.51 0.13 -6.16
CA GLU A 17 -24.47 -0.70 -5.52
C GLU A 17 -23.10 -0.08 -5.80
N SER A 18 -22.24 -0.01 -4.77
CA SER A 18 -20.92 0.60 -4.84
C SER A 18 -20.15 0.12 -6.08
N CYS A 19 -19.71 1.06 -6.93
CA CYS A 19 -18.86 0.80 -8.11
C CYS A 19 -17.46 0.30 -7.75
N HIS A 20 -17.14 0.26 -6.45
CA HIS A 20 -15.87 -0.17 -5.91
C HIS A 20 -16.07 -1.26 -4.85
N SER A 21 -15.04 -2.09 -4.72
CA SER A 21 -14.95 -3.15 -3.72
C SER A 21 -15.05 -2.61 -2.29
N ASN A 22 -15.80 -3.33 -1.45
CA ASN A 22 -15.81 -3.10 0.00
C ASN A 22 -14.46 -3.49 0.65
N TYR A 23 -13.61 -4.22 -0.07
CA TYR A 23 -12.26 -4.58 0.37
C TYR A 23 -11.23 -3.62 -0.23
N LEU A 24 -10.36 -3.09 0.64
CA LEU A 24 -9.11 -2.45 0.26
C LEU A 24 -8.21 -3.41 -0.53
N SER A 25 -7.30 -2.87 -1.30
CA SER A 25 -6.22 -3.55 -2.00
C SER A 25 -4.95 -2.74 -1.82
N THR A 26 -3.79 -3.40 -1.81
CA THR A 26 -2.51 -2.71 -1.72
C THR A 26 -1.71 -2.92 -2.99
N LYS A 27 -0.85 -1.95 -3.29
CA LYS A 27 0.19 -2.08 -4.30
C LYS A 27 1.47 -1.44 -3.77
N LEU A 28 2.50 -2.26 -3.61
CA LEU A 28 3.86 -1.80 -3.33
C LEU A 28 4.63 -1.72 -4.65
N THR A 29 5.10 -0.53 -4.99
CA THR A 29 5.99 -0.28 -6.12
C THR A 29 7.34 0.15 -5.58
N LEU A 30 8.43 -0.52 -5.99
CA LEU A 30 9.79 -0.20 -5.57
C LEU A 30 10.51 0.57 -6.67
N GLY A 31 11.39 1.51 -6.27
CA GLY A 31 12.44 2.03 -7.15
C GLY A 31 13.40 0.91 -7.57
N ASP A 32 14.09 1.04 -8.71
CA ASP A 32 14.95 -0.04 -9.21
C ASP A 32 16.29 -0.16 -8.43
N ASP A 33 16.80 0.94 -7.85
CA ASP A 33 18.06 0.96 -7.10
C ASP A 33 17.86 0.74 -5.59
N LEU A 34 18.90 0.19 -4.95
CA LEU A 34 19.01 -0.04 -3.51
C LEU A 34 20.35 0.51 -3.00
N ALA A 35 20.33 1.19 -1.85
CA ALA A 35 21.53 1.64 -1.16
C ALA A 35 21.81 0.76 0.06
N PHE A 36 22.75 -0.18 -0.06
CA PHE A 36 23.13 -1.09 1.01
C PHE A 36 23.99 -0.43 2.08
N SER A 37 23.82 -0.85 3.33
CA SER A 37 24.80 -0.57 4.39
C SER A 37 26.16 -1.20 4.08
N PRO A 38 27.28 -0.68 4.62
CA PRO A 38 28.62 -1.21 4.32
C PRO A 38 28.80 -2.69 4.65
N ASP A 39 28.11 -3.18 5.68
CA ASP A 39 28.08 -4.58 6.11
C ASP A 39 27.02 -5.42 5.37
N SER A 40 26.23 -4.81 4.47
CA SER A 40 25.10 -5.42 3.76
C SER A 40 24.03 -6.04 4.67
N SER A 41 23.93 -5.63 5.94
CA SER A 41 22.87 -6.09 6.86
C SER A 41 21.53 -5.41 6.61
N SER A 42 21.54 -4.26 5.95
CA SER A 42 20.35 -3.50 5.60
C SER A 42 20.49 -2.82 4.25
N PHE A 43 19.37 -2.35 3.70
CA PHE A 43 19.37 -1.52 2.51
C PHE A 43 18.28 -0.45 2.59
N ILE A 44 18.53 0.70 1.96
CA ILE A 44 17.56 1.76 1.76
C ILE A 44 17.01 1.70 0.34
N PHE A 45 15.71 1.92 0.22
CA PHE A 45 14.99 1.84 -1.05
C PHE A 45 13.89 2.90 -1.12
N LEU A 46 13.56 3.31 -2.35
CA LEU A 46 12.36 4.10 -2.63
C LEU A 46 11.16 3.17 -2.75
N ALA A 47 10.06 3.50 -2.08
CA ALA A 47 8.80 2.80 -2.28
C ALA A 47 7.62 3.76 -2.42
N LYS A 48 6.69 3.38 -3.29
CA LYS A 48 5.33 3.89 -3.34
C LYS A 48 4.37 2.81 -2.85
N ILE A 49 3.54 3.14 -1.86
CA ILE A 49 2.50 2.27 -1.32
C ILE A 49 1.14 2.90 -1.65
N ASP A 50 0.38 2.23 -2.50
CA ASP A 50 -1.00 2.62 -2.82
C ASP A 50 -1.98 1.71 -2.08
N ILE A 51 -3.00 2.32 -1.46
CA ILE A 51 -4.15 1.63 -0.87
C ILE A 51 -5.40 2.12 -1.59
N PHE A 52 -6.14 1.19 -2.19
CA PHE A 52 -7.23 1.53 -3.09
C PHE A 52 -8.34 0.48 -3.08
N ARG A 53 -9.52 0.86 -3.54
CA ARG A 53 -10.64 -0.05 -3.79
C ARG A 53 -10.74 -0.32 -5.28
N ARG A 54 -10.69 -1.60 -5.64
CA ARG A 54 -10.81 -2.04 -7.04
C ARG A 54 -12.23 -1.78 -7.56
N PRO A 55 -12.40 -1.45 -8.85
CA PRO A 55 -13.73 -1.36 -9.43
C PRO A 55 -14.46 -2.73 -9.41
N THR A 56 -15.78 -2.69 -9.32
CA THR A 56 -16.69 -3.85 -9.28
C THR A 56 -17.77 -3.74 -10.35
N GLY A 57 -18.43 -4.86 -10.66
CA GLY A 57 -19.50 -4.90 -11.65
C GLY A 57 -19.06 -4.39 -13.02
N ILE A 58 -19.89 -3.54 -13.62
CA ILE A 58 -19.64 -2.92 -14.94
C ILE A 58 -18.41 -2.00 -14.96
N ALA A 59 -18.02 -1.44 -13.81
CA ALA A 59 -16.83 -0.59 -13.73
C ALA A 59 -15.54 -1.41 -13.93
N ARG A 60 -15.56 -2.75 -13.89
CA ARG A 60 -14.35 -3.55 -14.17
C ARG A 60 -13.92 -3.53 -15.63
N PHE A 61 -14.78 -3.10 -16.54
CA PHE A 61 -14.45 -3.12 -17.96
C PHE A 61 -13.32 -2.12 -18.27
N PRO A 62 -12.45 -2.42 -19.25
CA PRO A 62 -11.23 -1.65 -19.53
C PRO A 62 -11.47 -0.18 -19.88
N ASP A 63 -12.69 0.16 -20.25
CA ASP A 63 -13.17 1.48 -20.68
C ASP A 63 -13.82 2.29 -19.54
N GLY A 64 -14.06 1.70 -18.35
CA GLY A 64 -15.05 2.23 -17.42
C GLY A 64 -14.67 2.46 -15.95
N GLY A 65 -13.65 1.81 -15.38
CA GLY A 65 -13.38 1.95 -13.94
C GLY A 65 -11.96 2.26 -13.56
N GLN A 66 -11.78 3.43 -12.97
CA GLN A 66 -10.60 3.75 -12.19
C GLN A 66 -10.77 3.21 -10.77
N SER A 67 -9.67 2.68 -10.22
CA SER A 67 -9.62 2.34 -8.80
C SER A 67 -9.80 3.61 -7.97
N LYS A 68 -10.53 3.49 -6.86
CA LYS A 68 -10.65 4.58 -5.88
C LYS A 68 -9.47 4.48 -4.92
N TYR A 69 -8.47 5.35 -5.08
CA TYR A 69 -7.35 5.43 -4.16
C TYR A 69 -7.80 6.09 -2.85
N GLU A 70 -7.60 5.39 -1.74
CA GLU A 70 -7.92 5.89 -0.39
C GLU A 70 -6.67 6.50 0.26
N PHE A 71 -5.49 6.00 -0.10
CA PHE A 71 -4.22 6.48 0.42
C PHE A 71 -3.07 6.16 -0.54
N THR A 72 -2.11 7.07 -0.63
CA THR A 72 -0.85 6.86 -1.36
C THR A 72 0.28 7.44 -0.52
N ASP A 73 1.34 6.67 -0.36
CA ASP A 73 2.55 7.09 0.33
C ASP A 73 3.79 6.87 -0.52
N VAL A 74 4.72 7.82 -0.49
CA VAL A 74 6.02 7.73 -1.14
C VAL A 74 7.09 8.17 -0.15
N ALA A 75 8.06 7.30 0.08
CA ALA A 75 9.14 7.57 1.02
C ALA A 75 10.37 6.70 0.72
N PHE A 76 11.50 7.12 1.28
CA PHE A 76 12.63 6.22 1.49
C PHE A 76 12.39 5.38 2.74
N TYR A 77 12.70 4.10 2.62
CA TYR A 77 12.59 3.11 3.68
C TYR A 77 13.91 2.37 3.83
N SER A 78 14.28 2.01 5.05
CA SER A 78 15.35 1.08 5.35
C SER A 78 14.74 -0.28 5.69
N PHE A 79 15.29 -1.36 5.13
CA PHE A 79 14.96 -2.73 5.50
C PHE A 79 16.17 -3.41 6.13
N ASN A 80 16.00 -4.01 7.30
CA ASN A 80 17.02 -4.81 7.96
C ASN A 80 16.78 -6.30 7.65
N LEU A 81 17.80 -6.95 7.08
CA LEU A 81 17.72 -8.35 6.66
C LEU A 81 17.66 -9.34 7.83
N SER A 82 18.17 -8.96 9.00
CA SER A 82 18.29 -9.86 10.15
C SER A 82 16.98 -10.08 10.90
N ASP A 83 16.18 -9.03 11.06
CA ASP A 83 14.92 -9.04 11.79
C ASP A 83 13.70 -8.73 10.90
N SER A 84 13.93 -8.50 9.60
CA SER A 84 12.90 -8.10 8.63
C SER A 84 12.14 -6.82 9.01
N SER A 85 12.76 -5.95 9.82
CA SER A 85 12.17 -4.66 10.18
C SER A 85 12.26 -3.66 9.03
N VAL A 86 11.21 -2.85 8.89
CA VAL A 86 11.18 -1.68 8.01
C VAL A 86 11.17 -0.43 8.87
N THR A 87 11.97 0.57 8.50
CA THR A 87 11.95 1.89 9.11
C THR A 87 11.82 2.96 8.03
N ARG A 88 10.91 3.91 8.23
CA ARG A 88 10.80 5.08 7.36
C ARG A 88 12.01 6.00 7.56
N VAL A 89 12.67 6.35 6.46
CA VAL A 89 13.90 7.17 6.46
C VAL A 89 13.59 8.62 6.10
N TYR A 90 12.77 8.85 5.07
CA TYR A 90 12.46 10.21 4.61
C TYR A 90 11.16 10.25 3.83
N ASP A 91 10.35 11.27 4.09
CA ASP A 91 9.06 11.48 3.43
C ASP A 91 9.23 12.18 2.07
N LEU A 92 8.62 11.60 1.04
CA LEU A 92 8.60 12.14 -0.32
C LEU A 92 7.16 12.37 -0.81
N ASN A 93 6.16 12.42 0.08
CA ASN A 93 4.76 12.59 -0.30
C ASN A 93 4.50 13.90 -1.05
N ASN A 94 5.28 14.95 -0.79
CA ASN A 94 5.20 16.19 -1.56
C ASN A 94 5.47 15.96 -3.07
N THR A 95 6.24 14.94 -3.44
CA THR A 95 6.52 14.62 -4.86
C THR A 95 5.31 14.08 -5.60
N LEU A 96 4.30 13.57 -4.89
CA LEU A 96 3.06 13.05 -5.50
C LEU A 96 2.33 14.10 -6.34
N LEU A 97 2.53 15.39 -6.07
CA LEU A 97 1.96 16.49 -6.85
C LEU A 97 2.34 16.41 -8.34
N LEU A 98 3.58 16.02 -8.65
CA LEU A 98 4.05 15.89 -10.04
C LEU A 98 4.19 14.42 -10.46
N CYS A 99 4.30 13.50 -9.52
CA CYS A 99 4.72 12.12 -9.78
C CYS A 99 3.63 11.06 -9.52
N ASN A 100 2.35 11.44 -9.38
CA ASN A 100 1.29 10.50 -8.99
C ASN A 100 1.17 9.25 -9.91
N ASP A 101 1.34 9.46 -11.22
CA ASP A 101 1.29 8.42 -12.26
C ASP A 101 2.66 7.98 -12.77
N LEU A 102 3.74 8.56 -12.23
CA LEU A 102 5.08 8.30 -12.73
C LEU A 102 5.63 7.00 -12.18
N ASN A 103 6.36 6.28 -13.03
CA ASN A 103 7.22 5.19 -12.61
C ASN A 103 8.33 5.77 -11.72
N TYR A 104 8.16 5.75 -10.41
CA TYR A 104 9.21 5.93 -9.39
C TYR A 104 10.35 4.90 -9.48
N ASN A 105 10.37 4.11 -10.56
CA ASN A 105 11.34 3.06 -10.82
C ASN A 105 12.76 3.61 -11.00
N TYR A 106 12.92 4.92 -11.19
CA TYR A 106 14.21 5.53 -11.48
C TYR A 106 14.57 6.53 -10.39
N ALA A 107 15.30 6.06 -9.38
CA ALA A 107 16.00 6.92 -8.44
C ALA A 107 17.41 6.35 -8.30
N ASP A 108 18.41 7.21 -8.37
CA ASP A 108 19.79 6.85 -8.06
C ASP A 108 19.97 6.96 -6.54
N LEU A 109 20.41 5.88 -5.88
CA LEU A 109 20.62 5.84 -4.43
C LEU A 109 22.02 5.32 -4.11
N GLU A 110 22.74 6.00 -3.21
CA GLU A 110 24.02 5.53 -2.68
C GLU A 110 24.13 5.89 -1.18
N LEU A 111 24.51 4.92 -0.36
CA LEU A 111 24.79 5.17 1.05
C LEU A 111 26.28 5.49 1.23
N VAL A 112 26.57 6.66 1.79
CA VAL A 112 27.92 7.12 2.12
C VAL A 112 28.16 6.92 3.61
N GLY A 113 28.93 5.87 3.95
CA GLY A 113 29.10 5.42 5.33
C GLY A 113 27.78 4.85 5.90
N ASP A 114 27.49 5.16 7.17
CA ASP A 114 26.33 4.57 7.88
C ASP A 114 25.16 5.55 8.08
N SER A 115 25.23 6.77 7.54
CA SER A 115 24.26 7.82 7.90
C SER A 115 23.95 8.85 6.84
N LEU A 116 24.63 8.82 5.69
CA LEU A 116 24.39 9.77 4.61
C LEU A 116 23.82 9.01 3.42
N LEU A 117 22.60 9.32 3.02
CA LEU A 117 21.99 8.82 1.79
C LEU A 117 22.12 9.90 0.72
N ALA A 118 22.96 9.66 -0.29
CA ALA A 118 22.96 10.46 -1.49
C ALA A 118 21.89 9.93 -2.45
N PHE A 119 21.06 10.82 -2.98
CA PHE A 119 20.02 10.41 -3.92
C PHE A 119 19.70 11.45 -4.99
N LYS A 120 19.17 10.97 -6.10
CA LYS A 120 18.52 11.77 -7.14
C LYS A 120 17.31 11.00 -7.66
N ILE A 121 16.15 11.66 -7.68
CA ILE A 121 14.90 11.05 -8.17
C ILE A 121 14.75 11.44 -9.63
N ASP A 122 14.68 10.48 -10.53
CA ASP A 122 14.35 10.77 -11.92
C ASP A 122 12.85 10.97 -12.07
N PHE A 123 12.50 11.94 -12.90
CA PHE A 123 11.11 12.25 -13.19
C PHE A 123 10.99 12.72 -14.64
N PHE A 124 9.79 12.64 -15.19
CA PHE A 124 9.53 13.11 -16.54
C PHE A 124 9.35 14.63 -16.52
N GLU A 125 10.22 15.36 -17.22
CA GLU A 125 10.19 16.83 -17.26
C GLU A 125 8.84 17.41 -17.73
N TYR A 126 8.08 16.65 -18.53
CA TYR A 126 6.76 17.03 -19.02
C TYR A 126 5.67 17.06 -17.92
N ALA A 127 5.91 16.47 -16.74
CA ALA A 127 4.93 16.42 -15.65
C ALA A 127 4.54 17.81 -15.15
N LEU A 128 5.50 18.74 -15.06
CA LEU A 128 5.24 20.10 -14.59
C LEU A 128 4.25 20.84 -15.51
N PRO A 129 4.42 20.90 -16.84
CA PRO A 129 3.41 21.48 -17.75
C PRO A 129 1.99 20.91 -17.56
N PHE A 130 1.83 19.60 -17.33
CA PHE A 130 0.52 19.00 -17.09
C PHE A 130 -0.08 19.44 -15.75
N TYR A 131 0.73 19.49 -14.70
CA TYR A 131 0.31 19.99 -13.39
C TYR A 131 -0.09 21.47 -13.44
N LEU A 132 0.71 22.31 -14.11
CA LEU A 132 0.46 23.74 -14.23
C LEU A 132 -0.87 24.05 -14.95
N LYS A 133 -1.29 23.21 -15.90
CA LYS A 133 -2.61 23.34 -16.56
C LYS A 133 -3.80 23.11 -15.61
N ARG A 134 -3.59 22.43 -14.48
CA ARG A 134 -4.62 22.10 -13.49
C ARG A 134 -4.60 23.04 -12.28
N CYS A 135 -3.59 23.91 -12.18
CA CYS A 135 -3.47 24.89 -11.10
C CYS A 135 -4.59 25.93 -11.20
N VAL A 136 -5.24 26.23 -10.08
CA VAL A 136 -6.34 27.20 -10.04
C VAL A 136 -5.82 28.59 -9.67
N ASN A 137 -4.72 28.66 -8.93
CA ASN A 137 -4.14 29.90 -8.43
C ASN A 137 -2.59 29.87 -8.44
N HIS A 138 -1.99 31.01 -8.09
CA HIS A 138 -0.52 31.16 -8.03
C HIS A 138 0.14 30.30 -6.93
N ALA A 139 -0.54 30.03 -5.82
CA ALA A 139 0.01 29.19 -4.76
C ALA A 139 0.15 27.73 -5.23
N ASP A 140 -0.82 27.23 -6.00
CA ASP A 140 -0.78 25.89 -6.58
C ASP A 140 0.41 25.72 -7.54
N SER A 141 0.62 26.71 -8.42
CA SER A 141 1.72 26.68 -9.38
C SER A 141 3.08 26.83 -8.69
N ALA A 142 3.19 27.67 -7.66
CA ALA A 142 4.41 27.82 -6.86
C ALA A 142 4.84 26.48 -6.21
N LYS A 143 3.89 25.73 -5.63
CA LYS A 143 4.14 24.37 -5.12
C LYS A 143 4.65 23.42 -6.20
N GLY A 144 4.06 23.49 -7.40
CA GLY A 144 4.52 22.71 -8.54
C GLY A 144 5.97 23.01 -8.91
N TYR A 145 6.37 24.28 -8.96
CA TYR A 145 7.76 24.67 -9.21
C TYR A 145 8.71 24.26 -8.10
N GLU A 146 8.28 24.33 -6.84
CA GLU A 146 9.08 23.87 -5.70
C GLU A 146 9.40 22.37 -5.82
N VAL A 147 8.37 21.55 -6.06
CA VAL A 147 8.54 20.10 -6.27
C VAL A 147 9.38 19.80 -7.50
N TYR A 148 9.19 20.54 -8.60
CA TYR A 148 9.99 20.38 -9.81
C TYR A 148 11.48 20.68 -9.55
N ASN A 149 11.78 21.77 -8.86
CA ASN A 149 13.15 22.14 -8.51
C ASN A 149 13.80 21.13 -7.57
N PHE A 150 13.01 20.59 -6.64
CA PHE A 150 13.43 19.46 -5.81
C PHE A 150 13.80 18.25 -6.67
N LEU A 151 12.89 17.75 -7.49
CA LEU A 151 13.14 16.55 -8.29
C LEU A 151 14.29 16.69 -9.30
N LYS A 152 14.59 17.91 -9.77
CA LYS A 152 15.71 18.17 -10.69
C LYS A 152 17.09 18.09 -10.02
N SER A 153 17.14 18.26 -8.70
CA SER A 153 18.38 18.40 -7.95
C SER A 153 18.82 17.07 -7.33
N ALA A 154 20.11 16.95 -7.05
CA ALA A 154 20.64 15.84 -6.25
C ALA A 154 20.76 16.28 -4.78
N TYR A 155 20.59 15.32 -3.87
CA TYR A 155 20.60 15.60 -2.44
C TYR A 155 21.44 14.60 -1.67
N VAL A 156 21.91 15.04 -0.50
CA VAL A 156 22.43 14.20 0.57
C VAL A 156 21.54 14.38 1.78
N LEU A 157 20.94 13.29 2.24
CA LEU A 157 20.19 13.22 3.49
C LEU A 157 21.06 12.65 4.59
N ASN A 158 21.15 13.36 5.71
CA ASN A 158 21.68 12.80 6.94
C ASN A 158 20.55 12.11 7.72
N ILE A 159 20.54 10.78 7.70
CA ILE A 159 19.50 9.92 8.27
C ILE A 159 19.40 10.06 9.80
N LYS A 160 20.49 10.49 10.47
CA LYS A 160 20.50 10.59 11.95
C LYS A 160 19.78 11.84 12.47
N ASN A 161 19.62 12.87 11.65
CA ASN A 161 19.08 14.15 12.08
C ASN A 161 18.11 14.78 11.05
N ASP A 162 17.70 14.00 10.05
CA ASP A 162 16.79 14.37 8.97
C ASP A 162 17.16 15.65 8.22
N LYS A 163 18.44 16.04 8.23
CA LYS A 163 18.91 17.22 7.49
C LYS A 163 19.20 16.86 6.05
N LEU A 164 18.54 17.57 5.15
CA LEU A 164 18.70 17.45 3.71
C LEU A 164 19.57 18.59 3.15
N TYR A 165 20.56 18.24 2.33
CA TYR A 165 21.45 19.19 1.67
C TYR A 165 21.39 18.99 0.16
N CYS A 166 21.15 20.07 -0.58
CA CYS A 166 21.29 20.05 -2.03
C CYS A 166 22.78 19.99 -2.38
N ILE A 167 23.15 19.12 -3.32
CA ILE A 167 24.51 19.00 -3.84
C ILE A 167 24.50 19.20 -5.35
N ASP A 168 25.64 19.61 -5.90
CA ASP A 168 25.76 19.77 -7.35
C ASP A 168 25.87 18.40 -8.06
N SER A 169 25.56 18.39 -9.36
CA SER A 169 25.53 17.15 -10.14
C SER A 169 26.90 16.49 -10.30
N LEU A 170 28.01 17.24 -10.25
CA LEU A 170 29.36 16.71 -10.37
C LEU A 170 29.79 16.06 -9.04
N GLU A 171 29.43 16.65 -7.90
CA GLU A 171 29.60 16.04 -6.59
C GLU A 171 28.78 14.75 -6.47
N PHE A 172 27.51 14.78 -6.88
CA PHE A 172 26.70 13.57 -6.91
C PHE A 172 27.29 12.49 -7.81
N ALA A 173 27.78 12.84 -9.01
CA ALA A 173 28.42 11.88 -9.91
C ALA A 173 29.69 11.25 -9.34
N LYS A 174 30.45 11.97 -8.50
CA LYS A 174 31.62 11.41 -7.79
C LYS A 174 31.21 10.39 -6.73
N ILE A 175 30.11 10.64 -6.03
CA ILE A 175 29.55 9.73 -5.03
C ILE A 175 28.95 8.50 -5.74
N ASN A 176 28.09 8.75 -6.72
CA ASN A 176 27.40 7.76 -7.53
C ASN A 176 28.28 7.28 -8.70
N ASN A 177 29.50 6.84 -8.39
CA ASN A 177 30.43 6.32 -9.38
C ASN A 177 30.09 4.85 -9.69
N LYS A 178 29.02 4.63 -10.46
CA LYS A 178 28.43 3.32 -10.77
C LYS A 178 29.43 2.37 -11.47
N SER A 179 30.24 1.70 -10.65
CA SER A 179 30.97 0.47 -10.97
C SER A 179 30.42 -0.74 -10.19
N LYS A 180 29.37 -0.54 -9.38
CA LYS A 180 28.75 -1.59 -8.57
C LYS A 180 27.73 -2.39 -9.39
N PRO A 181 27.64 -3.71 -9.17
CA PRO A 181 26.67 -4.56 -9.84
C PRO A 181 25.26 -4.05 -9.58
N ASN A 182 24.51 -3.96 -10.66
CA ASN A 182 23.12 -3.57 -10.76
C ASN A 182 22.24 -4.50 -9.90
N ARG A 183 22.16 -4.25 -8.57
CA ARG A 183 21.37 -5.06 -7.62
C ARG A 183 19.93 -4.59 -7.70
N ARG A 184 19.14 -5.27 -8.51
CA ARG A 184 17.75 -4.89 -8.80
C ARG A 184 16.90 -5.03 -7.54
N ALA A 185 16.27 -3.95 -7.10
CA ALA A 185 15.33 -3.96 -5.98
C ALA A 185 14.23 -5.04 -6.11
N ARG A 186 13.90 -5.42 -7.35
CA ARG A 186 12.94 -6.49 -7.67
C ARG A 186 13.27 -7.83 -7.02
N GLU A 187 14.54 -8.14 -6.82
CA GLU A 187 14.98 -9.39 -6.16
C GLU A 187 14.58 -9.42 -4.67
N TYR A 188 14.38 -8.25 -4.06
CA TYR A 188 14.03 -8.08 -2.65
C TYR A 188 12.54 -7.83 -2.42
N VAL A 189 11.73 -7.76 -3.48
CA VAL A 189 10.27 -7.58 -3.38
C VAL A 189 9.63 -8.64 -2.50
N SER A 190 10.08 -9.90 -2.58
CA SER A 190 9.54 -11.00 -1.79
C SER A 190 9.72 -10.83 -0.29
N TYR A 191 10.80 -10.17 0.17
CA TYR A 191 10.98 -9.83 1.58
C TYR A 191 9.98 -8.75 2.00
N LEU A 192 9.72 -7.77 1.13
CA LEU A 192 8.86 -6.62 1.44
C LEU A 192 7.37 -6.90 1.24
N THR A 193 6.99 -7.93 0.48
CA THR A 193 5.59 -8.33 0.33
C THR A 193 5.01 -8.94 1.60
N SER A 194 5.86 -9.48 2.47
CA SER A 194 5.44 -10.11 3.72
C SER A 194 5.28 -9.12 4.88
N VAL A 195 5.88 -7.93 4.80
CA VAL A 195 5.85 -6.89 5.83
C VAL A 195 4.47 -6.22 5.90
N PRO A 196 3.86 -6.09 7.10
CA PRO A 196 2.56 -5.44 7.26
C PRO A 196 2.68 -3.91 7.14
N LEU A 197 1.56 -3.22 6.87
CA LEU A 197 1.55 -1.77 6.57
C LEU A 197 1.94 -0.89 7.75
N ASP A 198 1.62 -1.31 8.97
CA ASP A 198 2.00 -0.62 10.20
C ASP A 198 3.52 -0.53 10.37
N ALA A 199 4.27 -1.53 9.90
CA ALA A 199 5.74 -1.47 9.86
C ALA A 199 6.28 -0.42 8.86
N PHE A 200 5.47 0.00 7.88
CA PHE A 200 5.77 1.16 7.02
C PHE A 200 5.30 2.49 7.64
N GLY A 201 4.76 2.47 8.86
CA GLY A 201 4.18 3.64 9.53
C GLY A 201 2.78 4.01 9.03
N ILE A 202 2.09 3.10 8.33
CA ILE A 202 0.76 3.35 7.77
C ILE A 202 -0.30 2.84 8.75
N ASP A 203 -1.10 3.76 9.28
CA ASP A 203 -2.21 3.44 10.16
C ASP A 203 -3.50 3.18 9.37
N LEU A 204 -3.91 1.92 9.33
CA LEU A 204 -5.13 1.49 8.63
C LEU A 204 -6.40 2.10 9.22
N GLU A 205 -6.45 2.43 10.51
CA GLU A 205 -7.66 2.99 11.13
C GLU A 205 -7.99 4.38 10.58
N ASN A 206 -6.95 5.17 10.26
CA ASN A 206 -7.13 6.49 9.64
C ASN A 206 -7.62 6.40 8.19
N ILE A 207 -7.36 5.28 7.51
CA ILE A 207 -7.70 5.06 6.10
C ILE A 207 -9.06 4.36 5.97
N TRP A 208 -9.35 3.45 6.89
CA TRP A 208 -10.59 2.68 6.92
C TRP A 208 -11.07 2.51 8.38
N PRO A 209 -11.77 3.52 8.91
CA PRO A 209 -12.20 3.56 10.32
C PRO A 209 -13.38 2.63 10.67
N ASP A 210 -13.74 1.66 9.82
CA ASP A 210 -14.97 0.87 9.99
C ASP A 210 -14.85 -0.38 10.89
N VAL A 211 -16.03 -0.84 11.31
CA VAL A 211 -16.39 -1.68 12.47
C VAL A 211 -15.68 -3.04 12.49
N LYS A 212 -15.29 -3.52 13.68
CA LYS A 212 -14.68 -4.84 13.96
C LYS A 212 -15.31 -6.04 13.20
N ASP A 213 -16.58 -5.95 12.83
CA ASP A 213 -17.30 -6.96 12.05
C ASP A 213 -16.77 -7.08 10.61
N ASP A 214 -16.37 -5.96 9.98
CA ASP A 214 -15.79 -5.95 8.63
C ASP A 214 -14.38 -6.55 8.60
N TYR A 215 -13.63 -6.49 9.72
CA TYR A 215 -12.32 -7.14 9.84
C TYR A 215 -12.45 -8.66 9.79
N VAL A 216 -13.50 -9.23 10.39
CA VAL A 216 -13.75 -10.67 10.34
C VAL A 216 -13.89 -11.13 8.90
N ASP A 217 -14.77 -10.48 8.13
CA ASP A 217 -14.97 -10.80 6.72
C ASP A 217 -13.68 -10.54 5.90
N TYR A 218 -12.91 -9.48 6.20
CA TYR A 218 -11.65 -9.20 5.51
C TYR A 218 -10.57 -10.27 5.76
N LEU A 219 -10.46 -10.76 7.00
CA LEU A 219 -9.47 -11.77 7.39
C LEU A 219 -9.71 -13.08 6.64
N VAL A 220 -10.95 -13.53 6.56
CA VAL A 220 -11.32 -14.88 6.11
C VAL A 220 -11.75 -14.98 4.64
N LEU A 221 -12.11 -13.88 3.99
CA LEU A 221 -12.54 -13.90 2.59
C LEU A 221 -11.36 -13.78 1.63
N LYS A 222 -11.47 -14.48 0.50
CA LYS A 222 -10.41 -14.54 -0.53
C LYS A 222 -10.11 -13.17 -1.13
N GLU A 223 -11.10 -12.30 -1.19
CA GLU A 223 -11.06 -10.95 -1.75
C GLU A 223 -10.18 -9.99 -0.95
N GLY A 224 -9.84 -10.32 0.30
CA GLY A 224 -8.91 -9.56 1.12
C GLY A 224 -7.48 -9.56 0.55
N ASP A 225 -6.82 -8.42 0.59
CA ASP A 225 -5.41 -8.28 0.27
C ASP A 225 -4.56 -8.85 1.40
N GLU A 226 -3.55 -9.66 1.07
CA GLU A 226 -2.73 -10.34 2.09
C GLU A 226 -2.03 -9.36 3.03
N ARG A 227 -1.56 -8.22 2.51
CA ARG A 227 -0.86 -7.22 3.33
C ARG A 227 -1.82 -6.52 4.27
N ILE A 228 -3.03 -6.20 3.80
CA ILE A 228 -4.09 -5.64 4.66
C ILE A 228 -4.44 -6.65 5.77
N ARG A 229 -4.64 -7.93 5.44
CA ARG A 229 -4.90 -8.97 6.46
C ARG A 229 -3.80 -9.03 7.52
N LYS A 230 -2.53 -9.04 7.11
CA LYS A 230 -1.40 -9.05 8.04
C LYS A 230 -1.37 -7.82 8.94
N SER A 231 -1.70 -6.66 8.39
CA SER A 231 -1.78 -5.41 9.15
C SER A 231 -2.93 -5.44 10.17
N ILE A 232 -4.09 -6.00 9.80
CA ILE A 232 -5.20 -6.24 10.73
C ILE A 232 -4.78 -7.21 11.84
N ILE A 233 -4.10 -8.31 11.51
CA ILE A 233 -3.58 -9.27 12.51
C ILE A 233 -2.57 -8.59 13.44
N SER A 234 -1.57 -7.89 12.89
CA SER A 234 -0.57 -7.14 13.67
C SER A 234 -1.23 -6.19 14.68
N LYS A 235 -2.27 -5.47 14.23
CA LYS A 235 -3.06 -4.59 15.08
C LYS A 235 -3.83 -5.32 16.19
N ILE A 236 -4.50 -6.43 15.86
CA ILE A 236 -5.21 -7.25 16.85
C ILE A 236 -4.23 -7.76 17.91
N CYS A 237 -3.05 -8.22 17.50
CA CYS A 237 -2.04 -8.77 18.39
C CYS A 237 -1.33 -7.71 19.24
N SER A 238 -1.20 -6.47 18.75
CA SER A 238 -0.54 -5.37 19.47
C SER A 238 -1.46 -4.58 20.41
N CYS A 239 -2.78 -4.72 20.28
CA CYS A 239 -3.75 -3.92 21.03
C CYS A 239 -4.58 -4.79 22.00
N SER A 240 -4.38 -4.58 23.30
CA SER A 240 -5.08 -5.29 24.38
C SER A 240 -6.60 -5.09 24.42
N ASN A 241 -7.13 -4.14 23.64
CA ASN A 241 -8.57 -3.85 23.55
C ASN A 241 -9.32 -4.77 22.56
N PHE A 242 -8.62 -5.68 21.88
CA PHE A 242 -9.26 -6.71 21.07
C PHE A 242 -9.53 -7.96 21.90
N ASP A 243 -10.81 -8.32 21.95
CA ASP A 243 -11.26 -9.61 22.48
C ASP A 243 -11.11 -10.65 21.37
N ILE A 244 -9.98 -11.35 21.37
CA ILE A 244 -9.62 -12.36 20.36
C ILE A 244 -10.67 -13.48 20.34
N ASP A 245 -11.16 -13.91 21.50
CA ASP A 245 -12.20 -14.93 21.61
C ASP A 245 -13.50 -14.45 20.96
N LYS A 246 -13.87 -13.18 21.12
CA LYS A 246 -15.02 -12.59 20.41
C LYS A 246 -14.82 -12.61 18.90
N ILE A 247 -13.64 -12.24 18.39
CA ILE A 247 -13.33 -12.26 16.95
C ILE A 247 -13.43 -13.70 16.40
N VAL A 248 -12.81 -14.67 17.07
CA VAL A 248 -12.85 -16.08 16.68
C VAL A 248 -14.29 -16.61 16.70
N ASN A 249 -15.07 -16.29 17.73
CA ASN A 249 -16.48 -16.66 17.81
C ASN A 249 -17.31 -16.07 16.65
N MET A 250 -17.03 -14.83 16.24
CA MET A 250 -17.67 -14.21 15.08
C MET A 250 -17.28 -14.95 13.79
N MET A 251 -16.00 -15.27 13.62
CA MET A 251 -15.50 -16.06 12.49
C MET A 251 -16.17 -17.45 12.43
N GLU A 252 -16.36 -18.12 13.56
CA GLU A 252 -17.04 -19.43 13.64
C GLU A 252 -18.52 -19.34 13.29
N LYS A 253 -19.25 -18.37 13.87
CA LYS A 253 -20.67 -18.15 13.55
C LYS A 253 -20.87 -17.92 12.06
N ARG A 254 -19.98 -17.15 11.44
CA ARG A 254 -20.01 -16.87 10.00
C ARG A 254 -19.66 -18.12 9.18
N ARG A 255 -18.68 -18.92 9.59
CA ARG A 255 -18.35 -20.22 8.97
C ARG A 255 -19.57 -21.16 8.95
N GLU A 256 -20.25 -21.30 10.07
CA GLU A 256 -21.45 -22.15 10.19
C GLU A 256 -22.61 -21.63 9.34
N HIS A 257 -22.77 -20.31 9.24
CA HIS A 257 -23.75 -19.70 8.34
C HIS A 257 -23.46 -20.04 6.87
N LEU A 258 -22.20 -19.90 6.44
CA LEU A 258 -21.78 -20.21 5.08
C LEU A 258 -21.90 -21.70 4.76
N LYS A 259 -21.55 -22.59 5.70
CA LYS A 259 -21.73 -24.04 5.56
C LYS A 259 -23.18 -24.42 5.28
N ARG A 260 -24.12 -23.88 6.07
CA ARG A 260 -25.57 -24.12 5.87
C ARG A 260 -26.07 -23.56 4.54
N LYS A 261 -25.46 -22.47 4.05
CA LYS A 261 -25.80 -21.89 2.76
C LYS A 261 -25.32 -22.81 1.64
N ASP A 262 -24.07 -23.27 1.70
CA ASP A 262 -23.46 -24.22 0.77
C ASP A 262 -24.26 -25.53 0.65
N GLU A 263 -24.57 -26.17 1.79
CA GLU A 263 -25.36 -27.42 1.84
C GLU A 263 -26.75 -27.30 1.21
N LYS A 264 -27.29 -26.07 1.12
CA LYS A 264 -28.61 -25.79 0.55
C LYS A 264 -28.55 -25.20 -0.86
N SER A 265 -27.37 -24.83 -1.35
CA SER A 265 -27.21 -24.13 -2.63
C SER A 265 -26.90 -25.11 -3.76
N ILE A 266 -27.39 -24.81 -4.96
CA ILE A 266 -26.93 -25.41 -6.22
C ILE A 266 -25.85 -24.51 -6.87
N ASP A 267 -25.56 -23.35 -6.26
CA ASP A 267 -24.65 -22.34 -6.80
C ASP A 267 -23.20 -22.63 -6.42
N TYR A 268 -22.39 -22.93 -7.44
CA TYR A 268 -20.96 -23.13 -7.33
C TYR A 268 -20.21 -21.98 -6.62
N LYS A 269 -20.73 -20.75 -6.71
CA LYS A 269 -20.14 -19.57 -6.07
C LYS A 269 -20.20 -19.65 -4.54
N ASP A 270 -21.30 -20.15 -4.00
CA ASP A 270 -21.47 -20.30 -2.55
C ASP A 270 -20.53 -21.37 -1.99
N SER A 271 -20.37 -22.48 -2.72
CA SER A 271 -19.40 -23.54 -2.39
C SER A 271 -17.97 -23.04 -2.39
N LEU A 272 -17.57 -22.29 -3.42
CA LEU A 272 -16.23 -21.68 -3.47
C LEU A 272 -16.00 -20.71 -2.31
N THR A 273 -17.01 -19.89 -1.98
CA THR A 273 -16.92 -18.94 -0.87
C THR A 273 -16.68 -19.68 0.45
N TYR A 274 -17.42 -20.75 0.72
CA TYR A 274 -17.24 -21.57 1.92
C TYR A 274 -15.86 -22.26 1.96
N ILE A 275 -15.40 -22.83 0.85
CA ILE A 275 -14.08 -23.50 0.76
C ILE A 275 -12.97 -22.50 1.11
N TYR A 276 -12.95 -21.33 0.47
CA TYR A 276 -11.93 -20.31 0.75
C TYR A 276 -12.03 -19.79 2.17
N TYR A 277 -13.24 -19.53 2.65
CA TYR A 277 -13.46 -19.12 4.03
C TYR A 277 -12.83 -20.11 5.01
N ASN A 278 -13.09 -21.41 4.82
CA ASN A 278 -12.60 -22.46 5.71
C ASN A 278 -11.07 -22.58 5.64
N GLU A 279 -10.48 -22.44 4.46
CA GLU A 279 -9.02 -22.41 4.28
C GLU A 279 -8.37 -21.26 5.08
N TYR A 280 -8.86 -20.02 4.90
CA TYR A 280 -8.32 -18.87 5.63
C TYR A 280 -8.62 -18.92 7.13
N PHE A 281 -9.81 -19.40 7.52
CA PHE A 281 -10.16 -19.60 8.93
C PHE A 281 -9.13 -20.50 9.63
N ASN A 282 -8.81 -21.66 9.04
CA ASN A 282 -7.86 -22.60 9.61
C ASN A 282 -6.43 -22.06 9.65
N LYS A 283 -6.09 -21.11 8.77
CA LYS A 283 -4.80 -20.41 8.76
C LYS A 283 -4.73 -19.29 9.81
N ILE A 284 -5.79 -18.53 9.99
CA ILE A 284 -5.77 -17.26 10.77
C ILE A 284 -6.07 -17.50 12.24
N VAL A 285 -7.00 -18.40 12.59
CA VAL A 285 -7.36 -18.63 13.99
C VAL A 285 -6.16 -19.06 14.85
N PRO A 286 -5.26 -19.96 14.41
CA PRO A 286 -4.06 -20.27 15.17
C PRO A 286 -3.19 -19.04 15.44
N LEU A 287 -2.96 -18.20 14.43
CA LEU A 287 -2.16 -16.96 14.56
C LEU A 287 -2.77 -16.00 15.59
N LEU A 288 -4.09 -15.82 15.56
CA LEU A 288 -4.78 -14.98 16.54
C LEU A 288 -4.66 -15.55 17.95
N LYS A 289 -4.77 -16.87 18.12
CA LYS A 289 -4.65 -17.52 19.44
C LYS A 289 -3.21 -17.48 19.98
N GLU A 290 -2.20 -17.54 19.13
CA GLU A 290 -0.80 -17.36 19.53
C GLU A 290 -0.58 -15.98 20.15
N CYS A 291 -1.21 -14.94 19.58
CA CYS A 291 -1.14 -13.58 20.12
C CYS A 291 -1.76 -13.42 21.51
N GLN A 292 -2.66 -14.31 21.92
CA GLN A 292 -3.26 -14.28 23.27
C GLN A 292 -2.29 -14.77 24.36
N ASN A 293 -1.24 -15.49 23.98
CA ASN A 293 -0.25 -16.07 24.91
C ASN A 293 0.99 -15.19 25.11
N HIS A 294 1.03 -14.00 24.50
CA HIS A 294 2.12 -13.03 24.55
C HIS A 294 1.65 -11.70 25.13
#